data_AF-A0A7V2XB31-F1
#
_entry.id   AF-A0A7V2XB31-F1
#
_cell.length_a   1.000
_cell.length_b   1.000
_cell.length_c   1.000
_cell.angle_alpha   90.00
_cell.angle_beta   90.00
_cell.angle_gamma   90.00
#
_symmetry.space_group_name_H-M   'P 1'
#
loop_
_entity.id
_entity.type
_entity.pdbx_description
1 polymer ?
#
loop_
_entity_poly.entity_id
_entity_poly.type
_entity_poly.pdbx_seq_one_letter_code
_entity_poly.pdbx_strand_id
1 'polypeptide(L)'
;MSPESGGPLISLDALRWIGRGLVRPECVLATRGGDLFSADWRGGVAHLRPDGTQTLYRGILPGGRPLRPNGIALRRNGNFLLADLGE
;
A
#
# COMPACT_ATOMS: atom_id res chain seq x y z
N MET A 1 37.18 13.66 -16.19
CA MET A 1 36.16 12.62 -16.02
C MET A 1 35.07 13.24 -15.16
N SER A 2 33.97 13.68 -15.77
CA SER A 2 32.87 14.31 -15.05
C SER A 2 32.16 13.23 -14.22
N PRO A 3 31.81 13.46 -12.94
CA PRO A 3 31.04 12.50 -12.18
C PRO A 3 29.69 12.34 -12.87
N GLU A 4 29.34 11.11 -13.24
CA GLU A 4 27.99 10.78 -13.64
C GLU A 4 27.07 11.18 -12.48
N SER A 5 26.10 12.06 -12.77
CA SER A 5 25.16 12.57 -11.78
C SER A 5 24.23 11.43 -11.35
N GLY A 6 24.69 10.64 -10.37
CA GLY A 6 23.87 9.70 -9.64
C GLY A 6 22.65 10.45 -9.11
N GLY A 7 21.46 9.88 -9.30
CA GLY A 7 20.20 10.49 -8.88
C GLY A 7 20.22 10.90 -7.40
N PRO A 8 19.21 11.67 -6.95
CA PRO A 8 19.18 12.18 -5.60
C PRO A 8 19.29 11.04 -4.58
N LEU A 9 20.37 11.07 -3.80
CA LEU A 9 20.56 10.19 -2.65
C LEU A 9 19.73 10.73 -1.49
N ILE A 10 18.84 9.91 -0.95
CA ILE A 10 18.09 10.24 0.27
C ILE A 10 18.90 9.74 1.47
N SER A 11 19.20 10.62 2.43
CA SER A 11 19.82 10.21 3.69
C SER A 11 18.87 9.32 4.48
N LEU A 12 19.40 8.30 5.17
CA LEU A 12 18.60 7.45 6.05
C LEU A 12 17.90 8.26 7.14
N ASP A 13 18.52 9.33 7.63
CA ASP A 13 17.95 10.21 8.65
C ASP A 13 16.78 11.07 8.12
N ALA A 14 16.57 11.11 6.80
CA ALA A 14 15.41 11.73 6.18
C ALA A 14 14.21 10.76 6.07
N LEU A 15 14.41 9.46 6.29
CA LEU A 15 13.33 8.48 6.25
C LEU A 15 12.38 8.65 7.44
N ARG A 16 11.08 8.49 7.19
CA ARG A 16 10.03 8.58 8.20
C ARG A 16 9.12 7.36 8.08
N TRP A 17 8.70 6.84 9.22
CA TRP A 17 7.71 5.77 9.27
C TRP A 17 6.32 6.34 8.99
N ILE A 18 5.56 5.64 8.15
CA ILE A 18 4.22 6.04 7.73
C ILE A 18 3.28 4.85 7.79
N GLY A 19 2.05 5.08 8.28
CA GLY A 19 1.09 4.02 8.57
C GLY A 19 1.32 3.35 9.93
N ARG A 20 0.32 2.59 10.39
CA ARG A 20 0.33 1.94 11.72
C ARG A 20 -0.41 0.61 11.72
N GLY A 21 0.14 -0.38 12.41
CA GLY A 21 -0.50 -1.71 12.58
C GLY A 21 -0.77 -2.44 11.27
N LEU A 22 0.03 -2.19 10.23
CA LEU A 22 -0.02 -2.92 8.96
C LEU A 22 0.51 -4.34 9.17
N VAL A 23 -0.11 -5.33 8.53
CA VAL A 23 0.36 -6.73 8.60
C VAL A 23 0.78 -7.15 7.20
N ARG A 24 2.05 -7.52 7.07
CA ARG A 24 2.69 -7.91 5.80
C ARG A 24 2.29 -6.96 4.64
N PRO A 25 2.56 -5.64 4.77
CA PRO A 25 2.30 -4.72 3.68
C PRO A 25 3.23 -5.04 2.52
N GLU A 26 2.66 -5.29 1.34
CA GLU A 26 3.41 -5.65 0.13
C GLU A 26 3.25 -4.55 -0.94
N CYS A 27 2.35 -4.70 -1.92
CA CYS A 27 2.16 -3.66 -2.93
C CYS A 27 1.67 -2.35 -2.30
N VAL A 28 2.31 -1.23 -2.66
CA VAL A 28 1.96 0.13 -2.23
C VAL A 28 1.66 1.00 -3.45
N LEU A 29 0.58 1.78 -3.39
CA LEU A 29 0.19 2.79 -4.38
C LEU A 29 0.18 4.17 -3.71
N ALA A 30 0.72 5.17 -4.39
CA ALA A 30 0.65 6.57 -3.96
C ALA A 30 -0.11 7.39 -5.01
N THR A 31 -1.10 8.17 -4.58
CA THR A 31 -1.86 9.05 -5.47
C THR A 31 -1.26 10.45 -5.48
N ARG A 32 -1.57 11.24 -6.51
CA ARG A 32 -1.26 12.68 -6.53
C ARG A 32 -1.91 13.44 -5.37
N GLY A 33 -3.05 12.96 -4.87
CA GLY A 33 -3.74 13.53 -3.71
C GLY A 33 -3.00 13.30 -2.38
N GLY A 34 -1.97 12.45 -2.37
CA GLY A 34 -1.21 12.10 -1.17
C GLY A 34 -1.77 10.89 -0.42
N ASP A 35 -2.79 10.22 -0.96
CA ASP A 35 -3.28 8.96 -0.40
C ASP A 35 -2.24 7.86 -0.65
N LEU A 36 -2.04 7.02 0.37
CA LEU A 36 -1.29 5.79 0.26
C LEU A 36 -2.24 4.61 0.45
N PHE A 37 -2.16 3.64 -0.46
CA PHE A 37 -2.84 2.36 -0.34
C PHE A 37 -1.81 1.26 -0.25
N SER A 38 -2.01 0.29 0.64
CA SER A 38 -1.17 -0.92 0.68
C SER A 38 -2.03 -2.17 0.74
N ALA A 39 -1.56 -3.24 0.10
CA ALA A 39 -2.01 -4.58 0.42
C ALA A 39 -1.83 -4.82 1.92
N ASP A 40 -2.79 -5.48 2.57
CA ASP A 40 -2.73 -5.73 4.00
C ASP A 40 -3.35 -7.09 4.35
N TRP A 41 -2.55 -7.92 5.00
CA TRP A 41 -2.93 -9.28 5.37
C TRP A 41 -3.99 -9.34 6.47
N ARG A 42 -4.41 -8.22 7.05
CA ARG A 42 -5.63 -8.15 7.87
C ARG A 42 -6.92 -8.34 7.07
N GLY A 43 -6.84 -8.50 5.73
CA GLY A 43 -7.98 -8.91 4.91
C GLY A 43 -8.34 -7.95 3.79
N GLY A 44 -7.41 -7.14 3.27
CA GLY A 44 -7.73 -6.26 2.16
C GLY A 44 -6.73 -5.13 1.93
N VAL A 45 -7.22 -3.90 1.79
CA VAL A 45 -6.40 -2.73 1.43
C VAL A 45 -6.41 -1.72 2.56
N ALA A 46 -5.24 -1.42 3.12
CA ALA A 46 -5.08 -0.30 4.03
C ALA A 46 -5.00 0.99 3.22
N HIS A 47 -5.75 2.01 3.64
CA HIS A 47 -5.76 3.34 3.05
C HIS A 47 -5.34 4.34 4.12
N LEU A 48 -4.23 5.03 3.89
CA LEU A 48 -3.77 6.17 4.67
C LEU A 48 -4.00 7.44 3.86
N ARG A 49 -4.77 8.37 4.44
CA ARG A 49 -5.03 9.69 3.87
C ARG A 49 -3.93 10.69 4.23
N PRO A 50 -3.81 11.81 3.50
CA PRO A 50 -2.83 12.87 3.79
C PRO A 50 -2.94 13.47 5.19
N ASP A 51 -4.15 13.46 5.79
CA ASP A 51 -4.40 13.94 7.14
C ASP A 51 -3.95 12.96 8.25
N GLY A 52 -3.40 11.79 7.88
CA GLY A 52 -2.95 10.76 8.80
C GLY A 52 -4.04 9.77 9.26
N THR A 53 -5.30 9.94 8.81
CA THR A 53 -6.33 8.94 9.06
C THR A 53 -6.08 7.68 8.26
N GLN A 54 -6.25 6.52 8.92
CA GLN A 54 -6.03 5.22 8.32
C GLN A 54 -7.29 4.37 8.42
N THR A 55 -7.69 3.74 7.33
CA THR A 55 -8.85 2.84 7.25
C THR A 55 -8.43 1.54 6.58
N LEU A 56 -9.01 0.41 7.01
CA LEU A 56 -8.84 -0.88 6.33
C LEU A 56 -10.11 -1.21 5.55
N TYR A 57 -9.99 -1.32 4.23
CA TYR A 57 -11.04 -1.83 3.37
C TYR A 57 -10.94 -3.35 3.31
N ARG A 58 -11.84 -4.02 4.04
CA ARG A 58 -11.86 -5.49 4.11
C ARG A 58 -12.74 -6.07 3.02
N GLY A 59 -12.30 -7.20 2.48
CA GLY A 59 -13.12 -8.09 1.66
C GLY A 59 -13.10 -9.49 2.23
N ILE A 60 -14.15 -10.26 1.92
CA ILE A 60 -14.28 -11.66 2.28
C ILE A 60 -14.55 -12.42 0.98
N LEU A 61 -13.77 -13.47 0.74
CA LEU A 61 -13.94 -14.34 -0.41
C LEU A 61 -15.03 -15.39 -0.15
N PRO A 62 -15.55 -16.04 -1.22
CA PRO A 62 -16.52 -17.13 -1.05
C PRO A 62 -16.05 -18.17 -0.03
N GLY A 63 -16.98 -18.66 0.80
CA GLY A 63 -16.67 -19.58 1.90
C GLY A 63 -16.12 -18.90 3.16
N GLY A 64 -16.11 -17.56 3.22
CA GLY A 64 -15.69 -16.84 4.43
C GLY A 64 -14.19 -16.63 4.56
N ARG A 65 -13.40 -16.98 3.53
CA ARG A 65 -11.94 -16.85 3.57
C ARG A 65 -11.52 -15.38 3.55
N PRO A 66 -10.61 -14.94 4.43
CA PRO A 66 -10.07 -13.58 4.37
C PRO A 66 -9.17 -13.40 3.15
N LEU A 67 -9.12 -12.17 2.61
CA LEU A 67 -8.15 -11.81 1.58
C LEU A 67 -6.71 -11.84 2.14
N ARG A 68 -5.77 -12.31 1.35
CA ARG A 68 -4.32 -12.24 1.55
C ARG A 68 -3.68 -11.59 0.32
N PRO A 69 -3.93 -10.29 0.08
CA PRO A 69 -3.47 -9.64 -1.13
C PRO A 69 -1.95 -9.43 -1.09
N ASN A 70 -1.32 -9.62 -2.24
CA ASN A 70 0.06 -9.21 -2.50
C ASN A 70 0.09 -7.99 -3.41
N GLY A 71 -0.47 -8.14 -4.61
CA GLY A 71 -0.59 -7.08 -5.61
C GLY A 71 -1.94 -6.38 -5.54
N ILE A 72 -1.93 -5.05 -5.66
CA ILE A 72 -3.16 -4.24 -5.77
C ILE A 72 -3.05 -3.25 -6.94
N ALA A 73 -4.17 -2.98 -7.60
CA ALA A 73 -4.27 -1.91 -8.60
C ALA A 73 -5.54 -1.08 -8.35
N LEU A 74 -5.41 0.25 -8.30
CA LEU A 74 -6.50 1.18 -8.13
C LEU A 74 -7.07 1.60 -9.49
N ARG A 75 -8.38 1.40 -9.68
CA ARG A 75 -9.12 1.86 -10.86
C ARG A 75 -9.61 3.29 -10.66
N ARG A 76 -9.87 4.01 -11.76
CA ARG A 76 -10.36 5.40 -11.73
C ARG A 76 -11.67 5.59 -10.95
N ASN A 77 -12.51 4.56 -10.89
CA ASN A 77 -13.77 4.58 -10.16
C ASN A 77 -13.64 4.27 -8.66
N GLY A 78 -12.41 4.11 -8.14
CA GLY A 78 -12.15 3.80 -6.73
C GLY A 78 -12.12 2.30 -6.40
N ASN A 79 -12.41 1.41 -7.35
CA ASN A 79 -12.35 -0.04 -7.12
C ASN A 79 -10.90 -0.56 -7.17
N PHE A 80 -10.65 -1.66 -6.46
CA PHE A 80 -9.37 -2.36 -6.50
C PHE A 80 -9.47 -3.66 -7.30
N LEU A 81 -8.41 -3.94 -8.08
CA LEU A 81 -8.07 -5.31 -8.51
C LEU A 81 -7.00 -5.83 -7.56
N LEU A 82 -7.09 -7.11 -7.19
CA LEU A 82 -6.22 -7.73 -6.20
C LEU A 82 -5.65 -9.04 -6.76
N ALA A 83 -4.38 -9.31 -6.47
CA ALA A 83 -3.79 -10.64 -6.57
C ALA A 83 -3.75 -11.24 -5.16
N ASP A 84 -4.56 -12.28 -4.94
CA ASP A 84 -4.69 -12.99 -3.66
C ASP A 84 -3.72 -14.17 -3.60
N LEU A 85 -2.91 -14.26 -2.54
CA LEU A 85 -1.92 -15.33 -2.36
C LEU A 85 -2.52 -16.65 -1.85
N GLY A 86 -3.78 -16.65 -1.38
CA GLY A 86 -4.35 -17.83 -0.74
C GLY A 86 -3.84 -18.06 0.68
N GLU A 87 -3.66 -19.33 1.05
CA GLU A 87 -3.15 -19.79 2.36
C GLU A 87 -1.68 -20.19 2.27
#